data_AF-A0A529HVY6-F1
#
_entry.id   AF-A0A529HVY6-F1
#
_cell.length_a   1.000
_cell.length_b   1.000
_cell.length_c   1.000
_cell.angle_alpha   90.00
_cell.angle_beta   90.00
_cell.angle_gamma   90.00
#
_symmetry.space_group_name_H-M   'P 1'
#
loop_
_entity.id
_entity.type
_entity.pdbx_description
1 polymer ?
#
loop_
_entity_poly.entity_id
_entity_poly.type
_entity_poly.pdbx_seq_one_letter_code
_entity_poly.pdbx_strand_id
1 'polypeptide(L)'
;AYCDWAVSMGLLAIRTHVDVCDDRLLAVEALLDVKKTVAPYIDLQLVAFPQDGFYRSPTARENTIRALDMGVDIVGGIPHFERSMADGTRSVTELCEIAAKRGLMVDMHCDETDDPLSRHIEQLAYETQRLGLQGRVAGSHLTSMHSMDNYYVSKLLPLIAEAGVSAIPNPLINIMLQGRHDTFPKRRGLTRVKEMLALGIRVGWGQDCVLDPWYSLGTADMLDVAFMGLHVAQMSSPADMTRCFD
;
A
#
# COMPACT_ATOMS: atom_id res chain seq x y z
N ALA A 1 -22.91 2.91 6.84
CA ALA A 1 -22.97 3.65 5.56
C ALA A 1 -21.95 3.11 4.56
N TYR A 2 -20.64 3.37 4.70
CA TYR A 2 -19.64 2.83 3.75
C TYR A 2 -19.58 1.29 3.74
N CYS A 3 -19.45 0.65 4.91
CA CYS A 3 -19.37 -0.82 4.99
C CYS A 3 -20.59 -1.52 4.36
N ASP A 4 -21.80 -0.98 4.57
CA ASP A 4 -23.02 -1.53 3.98
C ASP A 4 -23.05 -1.36 2.45
N TRP A 5 -22.54 -0.22 1.96
CA TRP A 5 -22.36 0.02 0.53
C TRP A 5 -21.32 -0.93 -0.07
N ALA A 6 -20.16 -1.08 0.56
CA ALA A 6 -19.12 -2.01 0.14
C ALA A 6 -19.62 -3.46 0.02
N VAL A 7 -20.42 -3.91 0.98
CA VAL A 7 -21.04 -5.26 0.96
C VAL A 7 -22.04 -5.39 -0.18
N SER A 8 -22.81 -4.35 -0.47
CA SER A 8 -23.74 -4.35 -1.62
C SER A 8 -23.02 -4.48 -2.96
N MET A 9 -21.74 -4.12 -3.02
CA MET A 9 -20.84 -4.31 -4.17
C MET A 9 -20.03 -5.61 -4.10
N GLY A 10 -20.29 -6.48 -3.13
CA GLY A 10 -19.64 -7.79 -2.99
C GLY A 10 -18.35 -7.81 -2.18
N LEU A 11 -17.97 -6.70 -1.53
CA LEU A 11 -16.79 -6.67 -0.66
C LEU A 11 -17.08 -7.32 0.69
N LEU A 12 -16.37 -8.42 0.96
CA LEU A 12 -16.45 -9.17 2.22
C LEU A 12 -15.14 -9.14 3.02
N ALA A 13 -14.06 -8.63 2.43
CA ALA A 13 -12.77 -8.46 3.09
C ALA A 13 -12.20 -7.08 2.74
N ILE A 14 -11.80 -6.33 3.75
CA ILE A 14 -11.28 -4.97 3.62
C ILE A 14 -10.04 -4.82 4.50
N ARG A 15 -8.97 -4.27 3.94
CA ARG A 15 -7.84 -3.74 4.72
C ARG A 15 -7.86 -2.22 4.60
N THR A 16 -8.00 -1.52 5.71
CA THR A 16 -7.99 -0.06 5.74
C THR A 16 -6.78 0.46 6.51
N HIS A 17 -6.16 1.49 5.95
CA HIS A 17 -5.13 2.25 6.64
C HIS A 17 -5.79 3.28 7.56
N VAL A 18 -5.27 3.42 8.78
CA VAL A 18 -5.80 4.33 9.78
C VAL A 18 -4.71 5.31 10.17
N ASP A 19 -4.96 6.58 9.93
CA ASP A 19 -4.03 7.64 10.31
C ASP A 19 -3.82 7.66 11.83
N VAL A 20 -2.55 7.61 12.26
CA VAL A 20 -2.13 7.66 13.66
C VAL A 20 -1.44 9.00 14.03
N CYS A 21 -1.46 9.99 13.14
CA CYS A 21 -0.80 11.27 13.36
C CYS A 21 -1.57 12.24 14.28
N ASP A 22 -2.82 11.92 14.66
CA ASP A 22 -3.56 12.61 15.74
C ASP A 22 -3.29 11.95 17.09
N ASP A 23 -2.74 12.69 18.06
CA ASP A 23 -2.38 12.21 19.41
C ASP A 23 -3.55 11.60 20.20
N ARG A 24 -4.78 11.99 19.86
CA ARG A 24 -6.00 11.44 20.45
C ARG A 24 -6.28 10.02 19.98
N LEU A 25 -5.73 9.60 18.83
CA LEU A 25 -6.00 8.31 18.18
C LEU A 25 -7.51 8.03 17.98
N LEU A 26 -8.31 9.08 17.83
CA LEU A 26 -9.78 8.97 17.73
C LEU A 26 -10.22 8.08 16.56
N ALA A 27 -9.55 8.19 15.41
CA ALA A 27 -9.83 7.35 14.25
C ALA A 27 -9.54 5.86 14.52
N VAL A 28 -8.49 5.57 15.28
CA VAL A 28 -8.13 4.20 15.68
C VAL A 28 -9.20 3.63 16.60
N GLU A 29 -9.62 4.36 17.64
CA GLU A 29 -10.70 3.93 18.54
C GLU A 29 -12.00 3.65 17.77
N ALA A 30 -12.38 4.59 16.91
CA ALA A 30 -13.60 4.46 16.11
C ALA A 30 -13.55 3.23 15.18
N LEU A 31 -12.43 3.00 14.48
CA LEU A 31 -12.32 1.88 13.56
C LEU A 31 -12.18 0.52 14.26
N LEU A 32 -11.62 0.47 15.47
CA LEU A 32 -11.64 -0.74 16.28
C LEU A 32 -13.08 -1.13 16.67
N ASP A 33 -13.94 -0.17 16.98
CA ASP A 33 -15.37 -0.43 17.24
C ASP A 33 -16.15 -0.76 15.96
N VAL A 34 -15.83 -0.12 14.84
CA VAL A 34 -16.38 -0.50 13.52
C VAL A 34 -16.01 -1.94 13.18
N LYS A 35 -14.75 -2.36 13.36
CA LYS A 35 -14.29 -3.74 13.14
C LYS A 35 -15.16 -4.75 13.89
N LYS A 36 -15.48 -4.50 15.16
CA LYS A 36 -16.38 -5.36 15.95
C LYS A 36 -17.82 -5.35 15.39
N THR A 37 -18.30 -4.18 15.00
CA THR A 37 -19.68 -3.98 14.51
C THR A 37 -19.93 -4.71 13.19
N VAL A 38 -18.96 -4.70 12.28
CA VAL A 38 -19.10 -5.30 10.94
C VAL A 38 -18.58 -6.74 10.83
N ALA A 39 -17.95 -7.27 11.88
CA ALA A 39 -17.40 -8.62 11.93
C ALA A 39 -18.35 -9.75 11.46
N PRO A 40 -19.70 -9.67 11.61
CA PRO A 40 -20.58 -10.70 11.09
C PRO A 40 -20.62 -10.81 9.56
N TYR A 41 -20.14 -9.81 8.82
CA TYR A 41 -20.28 -9.75 7.36
C TYR A 41 -19.08 -9.16 6.59
N ILE A 42 -18.10 -8.54 7.27
CA ILE A 42 -16.82 -8.09 6.69
C ILE A 42 -15.67 -8.56 7.57
N ASP A 43 -14.64 -9.16 6.96
CA ASP A 43 -13.32 -9.29 7.56
C ASP A 43 -12.56 -7.96 7.40
N LEU A 44 -12.47 -7.19 8.49
CA LEU A 44 -11.84 -5.87 8.50
C LEU A 44 -10.46 -5.92 9.18
N GLN A 45 -9.42 -5.66 8.38
CA GLN A 45 -8.06 -5.47 8.84
C GLN A 45 -7.73 -3.98 8.96
N LEU A 46 -7.02 -3.61 10.03
CA LEU A 46 -6.61 -2.24 10.30
C LEU A 46 -5.08 -2.14 10.23
N VAL A 47 -4.58 -1.12 9.55
CA VAL A 47 -3.16 -0.79 9.46
C VAL A 47 -2.87 0.48 10.23
N ALA A 48 -1.92 0.45 11.17
CA ALA A 48 -1.46 1.62 11.90
C ALA A 48 -0.57 2.45 10.96
N PHE A 49 -1.11 3.55 10.43
CA PHE A 49 -0.52 4.27 9.32
C PHE A 49 -0.07 5.68 9.71
N PRO A 50 1.23 5.94 9.89
CA PRO A 50 1.76 7.27 10.18
C PRO A 50 1.77 8.15 8.92
N GLN A 51 0.60 8.68 8.52
CA GLN A 51 0.37 9.43 7.27
C GLN A 51 1.35 10.61 7.08
N ASP A 52 1.66 11.34 8.16
CA ASP A 52 2.57 12.50 8.11
C ASP A 52 4.06 12.12 8.27
N GLY A 53 4.38 10.83 8.21
CA GLY A 53 5.72 10.26 8.36
C GLY A 53 6.05 9.88 9.80
N PHE A 54 6.66 8.70 9.95
CA PHE A 54 6.98 8.07 11.22
C PHE A 54 8.04 8.84 12.02
N TYR A 55 9.02 9.44 11.35
CA TYR A 55 9.99 10.34 11.99
C TYR A 55 9.77 11.81 11.68
N ARG A 56 9.07 12.12 10.59
CA ARG A 56 8.73 13.50 10.22
C ARG A 56 7.76 14.15 11.20
N SER A 57 6.72 13.44 11.64
CA SER A 57 5.78 13.96 12.63
C SER A 57 6.30 13.66 14.05
N PRO A 58 6.35 14.64 14.97
CA PRO A 58 7.00 14.48 16.28
C PRO A 58 6.45 13.33 17.13
N THR A 59 5.15 13.05 17.04
CA THR A 59 4.46 12.07 17.88
C THR A 59 4.07 10.80 17.13
N ALA A 60 4.21 10.76 15.80
CA ALA A 60 3.73 9.64 14.97
C ALA A 60 4.36 8.30 15.35
N ARG A 61 5.64 8.27 15.71
CA ARG A 61 6.30 7.04 16.18
C ARG A 61 5.64 6.48 17.44
N GLU A 62 5.41 7.32 18.45
CA GLU A 62 4.77 6.90 19.70
C GLU A 62 3.30 6.52 19.48
N ASN A 63 2.59 7.31 18.67
CA ASN A 63 1.21 7.03 18.32
C ASN A 63 1.04 5.73 17.53
N THR A 64 1.98 5.40 16.64
CA THR A 64 2.00 4.11 15.94
C THR A 64 2.08 2.96 16.94
N ILE A 65 3.00 3.04 17.91
CA ILE A 65 3.15 2.03 18.96
C ILE A 65 1.87 1.92 19.79
N ARG A 66 1.30 3.05 20.22
CA ARG A 66 0.04 3.10 20.96
C ARG A 66 -1.12 2.48 20.18
N ALA A 67 -1.25 2.78 18.89
CA ALA A 67 -2.29 2.20 18.03
C ALA A 67 -2.18 0.67 17.92
N LEU A 68 -0.95 0.15 17.80
CA LEU A 68 -0.71 -1.30 17.82
C LEU A 68 -1.05 -1.91 19.19
N ASP A 69 -0.75 -1.22 20.29
CA ASP A 69 -1.11 -1.66 21.65
C ASP A 69 -2.63 -1.66 21.89
N MET A 70 -3.38 -0.83 21.15
CA MET A 70 -4.85 -0.79 21.18
C MET A 70 -5.53 -1.92 20.40
N GLY A 71 -4.79 -2.70 19.60
CA GLY A 71 -5.32 -3.83 18.83
C GLY A 71 -5.40 -3.60 17.31
N VAL A 72 -4.63 -2.65 16.77
CA VAL A 72 -4.38 -2.58 15.33
C VAL A 72 -3.31 -3.62 14.97
N ASP A 73 -3.62 -4.51 14.01
CA ASP A 73 -2.88 -5.76 13.81
C ASP A 73 -1.88 -5.75 12.63
N ILE A 74 -1.73 -4.61 11.96
CA ILE A 74 -0.83 -4.45 10.81
C ILE A 74 -0.02 -3.15 10.97
N VAL A 75 1.28 -3.25 10.76
CA VAL A 75 2.19 -2.09 10.79
C VAL A 75 2.22 -1.43 9.42
N GLY A 76 1.94 -0.14 9.36
CA GLY A 76 2.07 0.65 8.13
C GLY A 76 3.19 1.66 8.17
N GLY A 77 3.33 2.42 7.08
CA GLY A 77 4.29 3.51 6.97
C GLY A 77 4.32 4.15 5.59
N ILE A 78 5.02 5.28 5.48
CA ILE A 78 5.06 6.13 4.29
C ILE A 78 6.50 6.67 4.03
N PRO A 79 7.48 5.78 3.80
CA PRO A 79 8.90 6.15 3.85
C PRO A 79 9.31 7.23 2.85
N HIS A 80 8.64 7.30 1.69
CA HIS A 80 8.90 8.30 0.65
C HIS A 80 8.46 9.73 1.06
N PHE A 81 7.68 9.88 2.14
CA PHE A 81 7.22 11.17 2.65
C PHE A 81 8.03 11.66 3.86
N GLU A 82 8.97 10.85 4.35
CA GLU A 82 9.96 11.27 5.34
C GLU A 82 10.81 12.43 4.81
N ARG A 83 11.42 13.19 5.73
CA ARG A 83 12.20 14.39 5.35
C ARG A 83 13.46 14.10 4.55
N SER A 84 14.04 12.92 4.71
CA SER A 84 15.25 12.49 4.03
C SER A 84 15.16 11.04 3.60
N MET A 85 15.88 10.68 2.54
CA MET A 85 16.02 9.27 2.12
C MET A 85 16.53 8.38 3.25
N ALA A 86 17.45 8.90 4.08
CA ALA A 86 17.99 8.17 5.22
C ALA A 86 16.92 7.89 6.29
N ASP A 87 16.06 8.87 6.60
CA ASP A 87 14.95 8.69 7.52
C ASP A 87 13.88 7.74 6.95
N GLY A 88 13.61 7.80 5.64
CA GLY A 88 12.74 6.85 4.93
C GLY A 88 13.26 5.42 5.02
N THR A 89 14.55 5.20 4.78
CA THR A 89 15.18 3.88 4.97
C THR A 89 15.11 3.43 6.43
N ARG A 90 15.42 4.34 7.37
CA ARG A 90 15.37 4.04 8.81
C ARG A 90 13.95 3.67 9.26
N SER A 91 12.92 4.33 8.73
CA SER A 91 11.54 4.07 9.14
C SER A 91 11.07 2.70 8.65
N VAL A 92 11.42 2.29 7.42
CA VAL A 92 11.16 0.93 6.94
C VAL A 92 11.80 -0.11 7.87
N THR A 93 13.07 0.06 8.23
CA THR A 93 13.77 -0.86 9.14
C THR A 93 13.07 -0.95 10.50
N GLU A 94 12.78 0.18 11.14
CA GLU A 94 12.17 0.17 12.47
C GLU A 94 10.75 -0.43 12.44
N LEU A 95 9.93 -0.06 11.47
CA LEU A 95 8.56 -0.58 11.32
C LEU A 95 8.55 -2.08 11.07
N CYS A 96 9.46 -2.61 10.23
CA CYS A 96 9.59 -4.05 10.04
C CYS A 96 10.06 -4.76 11.31
N GLU A 97 10.98 -4.18 12.08
CA GLU A 97 11.41 -4.74 13.36
C GLU A 97 10.27 -4.76 14.40
N ILE A 98 9.44 -3.72 14.44
CA ILE A 98 8.23 -3.68 15.28
C ILE A 98 7.29 -4.83 14.88
N ALA A 99 7.01 -4.99 13.59
CA ALA A 99 6.15 -6.06 13.09
C ALA A 99 6.71 -7.45 13.44
N ALA A 100 8.00 -7.68 13.22
CA ALA A 100 8.66 -8.95 13.50
C ALA A 100 8.62 -9.30 15.00
N LYS A 101 8.94 -8.33 15.88
CA LYS A 101 8.89 -8.52 17.35
C LYS A 101 7.49 -8.85 17.85
N ARG A 102 6.45 -8.30 17.20
CA ARG A 102 5.04 -8.50 17.57
C ARG A 102 4.35 -9.64 16.82
N GLY A 103 5.01 -10.24 15.83
CA GLY A 103 4.42 -11.26 14.97
C GLY A 103 3.38 -10.72 13.96
N LEU A 104 3.34 -9.42 13.73
CA LEU A 104 2.32 -8.74 12.90
C LEU A 104 2.68 -8.74 11.40
N MET A 105 1.70 -8.36 10.57
CA MET A 105 1.91 -8.08 9.16
C MET A 105 2.43 -6.66 8.93
N VAL A 106 2.93 -6.39 7.72
CA VAL A 106 3.36 -5.07 7.25
C VAL A 106 2.60 -4.71 5.97
N ASP A 107 2.07 -3.49 5.89
CA ASP A 107 1.53 -2.92 4.67
C ASP A 107 1.97 -1.47 4.52
N MET A 108 2.94 -1.23 3.65
CA MET A 108 3.62 0.06 3.53
C MET A 108 3.09 0.82 2.32
N HIS A 109 2.71 2.10 2.48
CA HIS A 109 2.59 3.03 1.34
C HIS A 109 3.99 3.30 0.82
N CYS A 110 4.47 2.38 0.00
CA CYS A 110 5.87 2.31 -0.38
C CYS A 110 6.05 3.01 -1.72
N ASP A 111 6.90 4.03 -1.74
CA ASP A 111 7.28 4.74 -2.95
C ASP A 111 6.09 5.26 -3.80
N GLU A 112 5.08 5.88 -3.18
CA GLU A 112 3.99 6.57 -3.88
C GLU A 112 4.43 7.97 -4.36
N THR A 113 5.34 7.98 -5.33
CA THR A 113 5.90 9.21 -5.92
C THR A 113 6.41 8.93 -7.31
N ASP A 114 6.53 9.98 -8.13
CA ASP A 114 7.12 9.90 -9.47
C ASP A 114 8.65 9.99 -9.48
N ASP A 115 9.30 10.15 -8.32
CA ASP A 115 10.76 10.23 -8.19
C ASP A 115 11.42 8.86 -8.42
N PRO A 116 12.26 8.69 -9.47
CA PRO A 116 12.97 7.43 -9.75
C PRO A 116 14.02 7.04 -8.69
N LEU A 117 14.33 7.94 -7.75
CA LEU A 117 15.23 7.69 -6.64
C LEU A 117 14.52 7.21 -5.36
N SER A 118 13.18 7.29 -5.30
CA SER A 118 12.40 6.69 -4.22
C SER A 118 12.39 5.17 -4.38
N ARG A 119 13.22 4.50 -3.58
CA ARG A 119 13.57 3.07 -3.73
C ARG A 119 13.43 2.31 -2.40
N HIS A 120 12.51 2.74 -1.55
CA HIS A 120 12.31 2.16 -0.23
C HIS A 120 11.81 0.71 -0.30
N ILE A 121 11.22 0.29 -1.42
CA ILE A 121 10.88 -1.12 -1.68
C ILE A 121 12.10 -2.05 -1.67
N GLU A 122 13.30 -1.59 -2.05
CA GLU A 122 14.53 -2.40 -1.91
C GLU A 122 14.84 -2.65 -0.43
N GLN A 123 14.69 -1.64 0.42
CA GLN A 123 14.84 -1.80 1.87
C GLN A 123 13.76 -2.71 2.44
N LEU A 124 12.50 -2.56 2.00
CA LEU A 124 11.39 -3.38 2.47
C LEU A 124 11.60 -4.86 2.13
N ALA A 125 12.06 -5.17 0.91
CA ALA A 125 12.39 -6.53 0.50
C ALA A 125 13.54 -7.11 1.34
N TYR A 126 14.60 -6.32 1.57
CA TYR A 126 15.72 -6.72 2.42
C TYR A 126 15.30 -7.03 3.87
N GLU A 127 14.55 -6.12 4.49
CA GLU A 127 14.06 -6.30 5.87
C GLU A 127 13.10 -7.48 5.99
N THR A 128 12.28 -7.71 4.96
CA THR A 128 11.38 -8.86 4.90
C THR A 128 12.16 -10.17 5.01
N GLN A 129 13.27 -10.29 4.27
CA GLN A 129 14.12 -11.47 4.35
C GLN A 129 14.87 -11.56 5.68
N ARG A 130 15.51 -10.47 6.09
CA ARG A 130 16.34 -10.40 7.31
C ARG A 130 15.56 -10.78 8.57
N LEU A 131 14.29 -10.38 8.63
CA LEU A 131 13.44 -10.52 9.83
C LEU A 131 12.46 -11.69 9.77
N GLY A 132 12.49 -12.51 8.72
CA GLY A 132 11.58 -13.67 8.62
C GLY A 132 10.11 -13.26 8.40
N LEU A 133 9.85 -12.18 7.65
CA LEU A 133 8.50 -11.65 7.40
C LEU A 133 7.90 -12.14 6.07
N GLN A 134 8.54 -13.09 5.39
CA GLN A 134 8.09 -13.62 4.09
C GLN A 134 6.61 -14.00 4.13
N GLY A 135 5.85 -13.54 3.13
CA GLY A 135 4.41 -13.77 3.04
C GLY A 135 3.53 -12.89 3.92
N ARG A 136 4.10 -12.03 4.78
CA ARG A 136 3.39 -11.10 5.68
C ARG A 136 3.57 -9.61 5.32
N VAL A 137 4.24 -9.31 4.21
CA VAL A 137 4.59 -7.93 3.81
C VAL A 137 3.94 -7.57 2.49
N ALA A 138 3.32 -6.39 2.44
CA ALA A 138 2.84 -5.75 1.23
C ALA A 138 3.50 -4.38 1.03
N GLY A 139 3.87 -4.08 -0.22
CA GLY A 139 4.17 -2.75 -0.70
C GLY A 139 2.98 -2.22 -1.51
N SER A 140 2.24 -1.29 -0.95
CA SER A 140 1.16 -0.58 -1.61
C SER A 140 1.70 0.54 -2.52
N HIS A 141 0.98 0.84 -3.60
CA HIS A 141 1.29 1.83 -4.65
C HIS A 141 2.50 1.48 -5.53
N LEU A 142 3.73 1.57 -4.99
CA LEU A 142 4.98 1.32 -5.71
C LEU A 142 5.11 2.10 -7.03
N THR A 143 4.56 3.32 -7.07
CA THR A 143 4.42 4.11 -8.32
C THR A 143 5.76 4.57 -8.86
N SER A 144 6.76 4.79 -8.00
CA SER A 144 8.10 5.20 -8.42
C SER A 144 8.75 4.20 -9.37
N MET A 145 8.40 2.91 -9.28
CA MET A 145 8.91 1.86 -10.15
C MET A 145 8.55 2.08 -11.63
N HIS A 146 7.48 2.83 -11.92
CA HIS A 146 7.18 3.33 -13.26
C HIS A 146 8.36 4.13 -13.83
N SER A 147 8.97 4.96 -12.98
CA SER A 147 9.92 6.00 -13.35
C SER A 147 11.38 5.56 -13.18
N MET A 148 11.62 4.49 -12.42
CA MET A 148 12.96 3.94 -12.19
C MET A 148 13.66 3.50 -13.47
N ASP A 149 15.00 3.56 -13.43
CA ASP A 149 15.86 2.97 -14.45
C ASP A 149 15.59 1.46 -14.63
N ASN A 150 15.60 1.01 -15.89
CA ASN A 150 15.23 -0.36 -16.24
C ASN A 150 16.21 -1.41 -15.73
N TYR A 151 17.51 -1.11 -15.68
CA TYR A 151 18.49 -2.03 -15.14
C TYR A 151 18.33 -2.17 -13.63
N TYR A 152 18.05 -1.07 -12.93
CA TYR A 152 17.73 -1.14 -11.51
C TYR A 152 16.50 -2.01 -11.24
N VAL A 153 15.42 -1.84 -12.01
CA VAL A 153 14.20 -2.64 -11.83
C VAL A 153 14.39 -4.12 -12.18
N SER A 154 15.21 -4.45 -13.18
CA SER A 154 15.47 -5.86 -13.54
C SER A 154 16.19 -6.63 -12.43
N LYS A 155 17.00 -5.96 -11.59
CA LYS A 155 17.54 -6.50 -10.34
C LYS A 155 16.48 -6.52 -9.23
N LEU A 156 15.70 -5.45 -9.10
CA LEU A 156 14.77 -5.25 -7.99
C LEU A 156 13.62 -6.27 -7.97
N LEU A 157 13.02 -6.58 -9.12
CA LEU A 157 11.87 -7.49 -9.16
C LEU A 157 12.20 -8.90 -8.62
N PRO A 158 13.32 -9.56 -9.01
CA PRO A 158 13.76 -10.79 -8.35
C PRO A 158 13.88 -10.68 -6.83
N LEU A 159 14.41 -9.57 -6.29
CA LEU A 159 14.52 -9.38 -4.83
C LEU A 159 13.15 -9.33 -4.15
N ILE A 160 12.17 -8.65 -4.76
CA ILE A 160 10.78 -8.61 -4.27
C ILE A 160 10.17 -10.02 -4.26
N ALA A 161 10.39 -10.78 -5.34
CA ALA A 161 9.90 -12.16 -5.46
C ALA A 161 10.53 -13.09 -4.42
N GLU A 162 11.87 -13.06 -4.27
CA GLU A 162 12.61 -13.84 -3.28
C GLU A 162 12.23 -13.48 -1.83
N ALA A 163 11.91 -12.21 -1.57
CA ALA A 163 11.43 -11.76 -0.27
C ALA A 163 9.96 -12.17 0.01
N GLY A 164 9.21 -12.58 -1.01
CA GLY A 164 7.79 -12.91 -0.86
C GLY A 164 6.93 -11.70 -0.47
N VAL A 165 7.35 -10.49 -0.88
CA VAL A 165 6.58 -9.24 -0.71
C VAL A 165 5.45 -9.21 -1.73
N SER A 166 4.24 -8.86 -1.31
CA SER A 166 3.11 -8.62 -2.21
C SER A 166 3.08 -7.18 -2.68
N ALA A 167 2.55 -6.91 -3.88
CA ALA A 167 2.35 -5.57 -4.41
C ALA A 167 0.86 -5.23 -4.47
N ILE A 168 0.49 -4.03 -4.02
CA ILE A 168 -0.89 -3.53 -4.08
C ILE A 168 -0.94 -2.23 -4.87
N PRO A 169 -0.94 -2.29 -6.22
CA PRO A 169 -1.18 -1.12 -7.06
C PRO A 169 -2.63 -0.65 -6.98
N ASN A 170 -2.82 0.68 -6.98
CA ASN A 170 -4.13 1.31 -6.85
C ASN A 170 -4.44 2.12 -8.13
N PRO A 171 -4.97 1.50 -9.20
CA PRO A 171 -4.97 2.10 -10.53
C PRO A 171 -5.81 3.37 -10.65
N LEU A 172 -6.95 3.46 -9.96
CA LEU A 172 -7.83 4.64 -9.97
C LEU A 172 -7.14 5.86 -9.36
N ILE A 173 -6.48 5.69 -8.20
CA ILE A 173 -5.82 6.81 -7.52
C ILE A 173 -4.45 7.13 -8.13
N ASN A 174 -3.66 6.11 -8.50
CA ASN A 174 -2.33 6.33 -9.03
C ASN A 174 -2.39 7.10 -10.36
N ILE A 175 -3.31 6.76 -11.27
CA ILE A 175 -3.45 7.51 -12.53
C ILE A 175 -3.91 8.96 -12.31
N MET A 176 -4.54 9.25 -11.16
CA MET A 176 -5.05 10.57 -10.81
C MET A 176 -4.02 11.44 -10.08
N LEU A 177 -3.20 10.85 -9.20
CA LEU A 177 -2.21 11.57 -8.40
C LEU A 177 -0.83 11.66 -9.06
N GLN A 178 -0.46 10.65 -9.84
CA GLN A 178 0.85 10.62 -10.49
C GLN A 178 0.84 11.38 -11.82
N GLY A 179 2.02 11.71 -12.34
CA GLY A 179 2.22 12.55 -13.52
C GLY A 179 1.78 14.01 -13.34
N ARG A 180 1.44 14.45 -12.12
CA ARG A 180 1.01 15.84 -11.84
C ARG A 180 2.12 16.86 -12.03
N HIS A 181 3.38 16.43 -11.88
CA HIS A 181 4.55 17.27 -12.09
C HIS A 181 5.11 17.22 -13.53
N ASP A 182 4.60 16.33 -14.38
CA ASP A 182 4.96 16.29 -15.79
C ASP A 182 4.19 17.35 -16.60
N THR A 183 4.82 17.90 -17.63
CA THR A 183 4.13 18.62 -18.71
C THR A 183 3.62 17.60 -19.74
N PHE A 184 4.30 17.48 -20.89
CA PHE A 184 4.05 16.44 -21.89
C PHE A 184 5.38 15.91 -22.45
N PRO A 185 5.51 14.59 -22.68
CA PRO A 185 4.52 13.54 -22.39
C PRO A 185 4.28 13.36 -20.88
N LYS A 186 3.03 13.05 -20.50
CA LYS A 186 2.63 12.82 -19.11
C LYS A 186 2.67 11.32 -18.81
N ARG A 187 3.40 10.93 -17.78
CA ARG A 187 3.51 9.52 -17.38
C ARG A 187 2.23 8.99 -16.77
N ARG A 188 2.08 7.67 -16.75
CA ARG A 188 0.94 6.99 -16.09
C ARG A 188 1.12 6.88 -14.58
N GLY A 189 2.35 6.64 -14.15
CA GLY A 189 2.68 6.51 -12.72
C GLY A 189 2.06 5.30 -12.03
N LEU A 190 1.83 4.20 -12.75
CA LEU A 190 1.46 2.92 -12.14
C LEU A 190 2.69 2.00 -12.09
N THR A 191 2.82 1.20 -11.02
CA THR A 191 3.89 0.20 -10.90
C THR A 191 3.87 -0.85 -12.03
N ARG A 192 4.92 -1.68 -12.13
CA ARG A 192 5.16 -2.63 -13.23
C ARG A 192 4.44 -3.97 -13.04
N VAL A 193 3.11 -3.93 -13.07
CA VAL A 193 2.24 -5.07 -12.72
C VAL A 193 2.50 -6.31 -13.55
N LYS A 194 2.62 -6.16 -14.88
CA LYS A 194 2.79 -7.30 -15.78
C LYS A 194 4.13 -8.01 -15.54
N GLU A 195 5.19 -7.22 -15.33
CA GLU A 195 6.52 -7.71 -15.01
C GLU A 195 6.57 -8.40 -13.63
N MET A 196 5.85 -7.85 -12.64
CA MET A 196 5.72 -8.48 -11.32
C MET A 196 5.03 -9.84 -11.42
N LEU A 197 3.90 -9.91 -12.12
CA LEU A 197 3.15 -11.16 -12.33
C LEU A 197 4.00 -12.21 -13.06
N ALA A 198 4.77 -11.81 -14.08
CA ALA A 198 5.64 -12.70 -14.84
C ALA A 198 6.75 -13.35 -13.99
N LEU A 199 7.14 -12.71 -12.88
CA LEU A 199 8.11 -13.22 -11.92
C LEU A 199 7.47 -13.91 -10.71
N GLY A 200 6.15 -14.11 -10.72
CA GLY A 200 5.43 -14.77 -9.63
C GLY A 200 5.25 -13.92 -8.37
N ILE A 201 5.46 -12.60 -8.45
CA ILE A 201 5.13 -11.69 -7.36
C ILE A 201 3.61 -11.65 -7.22
N ARG A 202 3.13 -11.76 -5.97
CA ARG A 202 1.69 -11.66 -5.67
C ARG A 202 1.26 -10.21 -5.83
N VAL A 203 0.37 -9.95 -6.78
CA VAL A 203 -0.21 -8.62 -7.01
C VAL A 203 -1.70 -8.67 -6.75
N GLY A 204 -2.24 -7.68 -6.04
CA GLY A 204 -3.67 -7.46 -5.87
C GLY A 204 -4.02 -6.01 -6.16
N TRP A 205 -5.12 -5.75 -6.86
CA TRP A 205 -5.59 -4.39 -7.07
C TRP A 205 -6.15 -3.80 -5.77
N GLY A 206 -6.02 -2.49 -5.58
CA GLY A 206 -6.74 -1.77 -4.54
C GLY A 206 -7.49 -0.55 -5.08
N GLN A 207 -8.62 -0.23 -4.44
CA GLN A 207 -9.37 0.99 -4.74
C GLN A 207 -8.71 2.23 -4.12
N ASP A 208 -8.08 2.05 -2.95
CA ASP A 208 -7.54 3.09 -2.09
C ASP A 208 -8.61 4.03 -1.51
N CYS A 209 -9.01 5.05 -2.25
CA CYS A 209 -9.82 6.15 -1.77
C CYS A 209 -11.30 6.03 -2.15
N VAL A 210 -12.19 6.48 -1.26
CA VAL A 210 -13.64 6.60 -1.52
C VAL A 210 -14.15 7.93 -0.96
N LEU A 211 -14.45 8.89 -1.84
CA LEU A 211 -15.02 10.19 -1.52
C LEU A 211 -14.23 10.95 -0.44
N ASP A 212 -12.91 11.01 -0.59
CA ASP A 212 -11.99 11.55 0.41
C ASP A 212 -11.13 12.70 -0.15
N PRO A 213 -10.21 13.29 0.65
CA PRO A 213 -9.38 14.40 0.22
C PRO A 213 -8.46 14.14 -0.99
N TRP A 214 -8.13 12.86 -1.27
CA TRP A 214 -7.25 12.48 -2.37
C TRP A 214 -8.04 12.09 -3.62
N TYR A 215 -9.25 11.52 -3.45
CA TYR A 215 -10.11 11.10 -4.55
C TYR A 215 -11.59 11.37 -4.26
N SER A 216 -12.18 12.28 -5.05
CA SER A 216 -13.61 12.62 -4.94
C SER A 216 -14.56 11.59 -5.54
N LEU A 217 -14.06 10.46 -6.06
CA LEU A 217 -14.84 9.35 -6.62
C LEU A 217 -14.59 8.07 -5.79
N GLY A 218 -14.77 6.90 -6.40
CA GLY A 218 -14.67 5.59 -5.75
C GLY A 218 -16.06 4.98 -5.54
N THR A 219 -16.24 3.75 -5.99
CA THR A 219 -17.54 3.06 -6.05
C THR A 219 -17.66 1.86 -5.12
N ALA A 220 -16.58 1.49 -4.42
CA ALA A 220 -16.47 0.26 -3.65
C ALA A 220 -16.60 -1.00 -4.54
N ASP A 221 -16.39 -0.87 -5.86
CA ASP A 221 -16.50 -1.94 -6.84
C ASP A 221 -15.12 -2.34 -7.35
N MET A 222 -14.67 -3.54 -6.99
CA MET A 222 -13.37 -4.05 -7.45
C MET A 222 -13.37 -4.46 -8.93
N LEU A 223 -14.54 -4.62 -9.56
CA LEU A 223 -14.64 -4.81 -11.00
C LEU A 223 -14.28 -3.52 -11.75
N ASP A 224 -14.69 -2.36 -11.23
CA ASP A 224 -14.28 -1.05 -11.77
C ASP A 224 -12.77 -0.86 -11.61
N VAL A 225 -12.22 -1.24 -10.45
CA VAL A 225 -10.77 -1.16 -10.19
C VAL A 225 -10.00 -2.08 -11.15
N ALA A 226 -10.43 -3.33 -11.32
CA ALA A 226 -9.82 -4.29 -12.26
C ALA A 226 -9.90 -3.80 -13.71
N PHE A 227 -11.06 -3.24 -14.09
CA PHE A 227 -11.25 -2.62 -15.40
C PHE A 227 -10.29 -1.45 -15.61
N MET A 228 -10.09 -0.56 -14.64
CA MET A 228 -9.07 0.48 -14.77
C MET A 228 -7.66 -0.10 -14.80
N GLY A 229 -7.37 -1.08 -13.93
CA GLY A 229 -6.09 -1.75 -13.79
C GLY A 229 -5.58 -2.31 -15.11
N LEU A 230 -6.43 -3.07 -15.83
CA LEU A 230 -6.02 -3.66 -17.12
C LEU A 230 -5.65 -2.62 -18.17
N HIS A 231 -6.33 -1.45 -18.17
CA HIS A 231 -6.05 -0.37 -19.13
C HIS A 231 -4.72 0.32 -18.81
N VAL A 232 -4.49 0.72 -17.56
CA VAL A 232 -3.27 1.45 -17.17
C VAL A 232 -2.04 0.55 -17.27
N ALA A 233 -2.18 -0.73 -16.88
CA ALA A 233 -1.12 -1.73 -16.95
C ALA A 233 -0.89 -2.31 -18.36
N GLN A 234 -1.71 -1.92 -19.36
CA GLN A 234 -1.65 -2.45 -20.73
C GLN A 234 -1.77 -3.97 -20.82
N MET A 235 -2.67 -4.53 -20.02
CA MET A 235 -2.99 -5.95 -19.95
C MET A 235 -4.10 -6.28 -20.96
N SER A 236 -3.75 -6.36 -22.25
CA SER A 236 -4.72 -6.44 -23.35
C SER A 236 -4.90 -7.83 -23.99
N SER A 237 -4.04 -8.81 -23.66
CA SER A 237 -4.28 -10.17 -24.12
C SER A 237 -5.47 -10.79 -23.38
N PRO A 238 -6.23 -11.73 -23.97
CA PRO A 238 -7.34 -12.39 -23.27
C PRO A 238 -6.93 -13.00 -21.92
N ALA A 239 -5.74 -13.60 -21.87
CA ALA A 239 -5.20 -14.16 -20.62
C ALA A 239 -4.87 -13.07 -19.58
N ASP A 240 -4.26 -11.96 -20.01
CA ASP A 240 -3.96 -10.84 -19.11
C ASP A 240 -5.27 -10.22 -18.57
N MET A 241 -6.28 -10.02 -19.43
CA MET A 241 -7.56 -9.44 -19.04
C MET A 241 -8.29 -10.32 -18.05
N THR A 242 -8.41 -11.64 -18.30
CA THR A 242 -9.03 -12.57 -17.34
C THR A 242 -8.30 -12.52 -15.99
N ARG A 243 -6.96 -12.49 -16.00
CA ARG A 243 -6.15 -12.41 -14.79
C ARG A 243 -6.41 -11.16 -13.94
N CYS A 244 -6.87 -10.05 -14.53
CA CYS A 244 -7.20 -8.84 -13.75
C CYS A 244 -8.46 -9.01 -12.88
N PHE A 245 -9.33 -9.97 -13.18
CA PHE A 245 -10.59 -10.22 -12.48
C PHE A 245 -10.57 -11.50 -11.61
N ASP A 246 -9.46 -12.25 -11.63
CA ASP A 246 -9.22 -13.46 -10.83
C ASP A 246 -8.46 -13.14 -9.53
#